data_AF-W9DWT1-F1
#
_entry.id   AF-W9DWT1-F1
#
_cell.length_a   1.000
_cell.length_b   1.000
_cell.length_c   1.000
_cell.angle_alpha   90.00
_cell.angle_beta   90.00
_cell.angle_gamma   90.00
#
_symmetry.space_group_name_H-M   'P 1'
#
loop_
_entity.id
_entity.type
_entity.pdbx_description
1 polymer ?
#
loop_
_entity_poly.entity_id
_entity_poly.type
_entity_poly.pdbx_seq_one_letter_code
_entity_poly.pdbx_strand_id
1 'polypeptide(L)'
;MSGRIPVSDDSILMRWMRIEVGKLNDGLVSERKSLAQLLTEERPVSRTKSGEEHVFDKDILEELGSKLPTDLHRKLKIPIIFFSDNRVPDSCYINDPVALEALQILGEMSKMRRMQQGKLWIGKSIAYTIMKKYLSVVQIAMM
;
A
#
# COMPACT_ATOMS: atom_id res chain seq x y z
N MET A 1 31.48 -29.01 -23.54
CA MET A 1 31.13 -27.72 -24.19
C MET A 1 30.06 -27.05 -23.35
N SER A 2 30.41 -25.99 -22.61
CA SER A 2 29.48 -25.25 -21.75
C SER A 2 28.76 -24.20 -22.62
N GLY A 3 27.52 -24.49 -23.00
CA GLY A 3 26.68 -23.56 -23.74
C GLY A 3 26.27 -22.41 -22.85
N ARG A 4 26.88 -21.23 -23.04
CA ARG A 4 26.34 -19.97 -22.51
C ARG A 4 25.01 -19.73 -23.22
N ILE A 5 23.92 -19.84 -22.48
CA ILE A 5 22.59 -19.41 -22.92
C ILE A 5 22.69 -17.92 -23.25
N PRO A 6 22.26 -17.46 -24.44
CA PRO A 6 22.30 -16.04 -24.77
C PRO A 6 21.41 -15.29 -23.78
N VAL A 7 22.00 -14.39 -23.01
CA VAL A 7 21.26 -13.42 -22.20
C VAL A 7 20.57 -12.50 -23.20
N SER A 8 19.28 -12.73 -23.48
CA SER A 8 18.47 -11.88 -24.37
C SER A 8 18.41 -10.47 -23.78
N ASP A 9 18.42 -9.42 -24.61
CA ASP A 9 18.30 -8.01 -24.18
C ASP A 9 17.09 -7.77 -23.26
N ASP A 10 16.01 -8.53 -23.46
CA ASP A 10 14.82 -8.55 -22.59
C ASP A 10 15.16 -8.91 -21.14
N SER A 11 16.12 -9.80 -20.91
CA SER A 11 16.51 -10.24 -19.57
C SER A 11 17.35 -9.19 -18.82
N ILE A 12 18.14 -8.40 -19.54
CA ILE A 12 18.88 -7.25 -18.98
C ILE A 12 17.90 -6.12 -18.67
N LEU A 13 17.00 -5.81 -19.60
CA LEU A 13 15.94 -4.81 -19.40
C LEU A 13 15.06 -5.16 -18.19
N MET A 14 14.58 -6.40 -18.10
CA MET A 14 13.78 -6.88 -16.96
C MET A 14 14.54 -6.80 -15.63
N ARG A 15 15.83 -7.11 -15.64
CA ARG A 15 16.68 -6.97 -14.44
C ARG A 15 16.83 -5.51 -14.03
N TRP A 16 17.03 -4.61 -14.99
CA TRP A 16 17.12 -3.17 -14.73
C TRP A 16 15.80 -2.60 -14.22
N MET A 17 14.67 -2.95 -14.86
CA MET A 17 13.33 -2.56 -14.40
C MET A 17 13.05 -3.02 -12.96
N ARG A 18 13.46 -4.24 -12.60
CA ARG A 18 13.30 -4.73 -11.22
C ARG A 18 14.08 -3.89 -10.20
N ILE A 19 15.28 -3.44 -10.57
CA ILE A 19 16.10 -2.57 -9.71
C ILE A 19 15.41 -1.20 -9.55
N GLU A 20 14.93 -0.61 -10.64
CA GLU A 20 14.24 0.69 -10.59
C GLU A 20 12.91 0.61 -9.82
N VAL A 21 12.12 -0.44 -10.01
CA VAL A 21 10.92 -0.70 -9.19
C VAL A 21 11.28 -0.88 -7.71
N GLY A 22 12.42 -1.52 -7.42
CA GLY A 22 12.97 -1.62 -6.08
C GLY A 22 13.18 -0.24 -5.46
N LYS A 23 13.90 0.65 -6.15
CA LYS A 23 14.17 2.03 -5.71
C LYS A 23 12.89 2.84 -5.50
N LEU A 24 11.91 2.72 -6.41
CA LEU A 24 10.62 3.39 -6.25
C LEU A 24 9.87 2.93 -4.99
N ASN A 25 10.10 1.68 -4.58
CA ASN A 25 9.51 1.09 -3.40
C ASN A 25 10.32 1.33 -2.11
N ASP A 26 11.48 1.97 -2.15
CA ASP A 26 12.34 2.19 -0.97
C ASP A 26 11.66 3.03 0.12
N GLY A 27 10.72 3.89 -0.29
CA GLY A 27 9.87 4.68 0.62
C GLY A 27 8.66 3.93 1.20
N LEU A 28 8.41 2.69 0.79
CA LEU A 28 7.31 1.90 1.36
C LEU A 28 7.62 1.50 2.79
N VAL A 29 6.62 1.62 3.68
CA VAL A 29 6.72 1.11 5.05
C VAL A 29 6.87 -0.42 5.04
N SER A 30 7.93 -0.90 5.68
CA SER A 30 8.26 -2.33 5.79
C SER A 30 7.66 -2.94 7.07
N GLU A 31 7.63 -2.19 8.17
CA GLU A 31 7.15 -2.64 9.48
C GLU A 31 5.77 -2.03 9.82
N ARG A 32 4.72 -2.54 9.17
CA ARG A 32 3.37 -2.00 9.37
C ARG A 32 2.81 -2.27 10.77
N LYS A 33 2.49 -1.20 11.49
CA LYS A 33 1.84 -1.23 12.81
C LYS A 33 0.32 -1.22 12.65
N SER A 34 -0.41 -1.67 13.68
CA SER A 34 -1.87 -1.54 13.67
C SER A 34 -2.29 -0.10 13.97
N LEU A 35 -3.49 0.30 13.54
CA LEU A 35 -4.07 1.60 13.91
C LEU A 35 -4.11 1.78 15.43
N ALA A 36 -4.48 0.74 16.18
CA ALA A 36 -4.50 0.74 17.64
C ALA A 36 -3.11 1.06 18.23
N GLN A 37 -2.03 0.50 17.68
CA GLN A 37 -0.68 0.79 18.15
C GLN A 37 -0.31 2.26 17.89
N LEU A 38 -0.52 2.72 16.65
CA LEU A 38 -0.17 4.08 16.25
C LEU A 38 -0.94 5.15 17.05
N LEU A 39 -2.21 4.90 17.39
CA LEU A 39 -3.02 5.80 18.21
C LEU A 39 -2.49 5.98 19.65
N THR A 40 -1.70 5.03 20.15
CA THR A 40 -1.08 5.13 21.49
C THR A 40 0.29 5.81 21.48
N GLU A 41 0.88 6.03 20.31
CA GLU A 41 2.21 6.62 20.18
C GLU A 41 2.12 8.15 20.27
N GLU A 42 2.95 8.77 21.10
CA GLU A 42 3.06 10.24 21.17
C GLU A 42 3.51 10.82 19.83
N ARG A 43 4.48 10.16 19.18
CA ARG A 43 4.96 10.42 17.83
C ARG A 43 4.83 9.13 17.01
N PRO A 44 3.75 8.96 16.22
CA PRO A 44 3.49 7.73 15.49
C PRO A 44 4.48 7.58 14.32
N VAL A 45 5.30 6.53 14.36
CA VAL A 45 6.37 6.30 13.37
C VAL A 45 6.51 4.83 12.97
N SER A 46 7.03 4.58 11.77
CA SER A 46 7.50 3.27 11.32
C SER A 46 8.77 3.39 10.48
N ARG A 47 9.30 2.27 9.99
CA ARG A 47 10.48 2.17 9.13
C ARG A 47 10.07 1.87 7.70
N THR A 48 10.73 2.51 6.74
CA THR A 48 10.59 2.20 5.32
C THR A 48 11.47 1.00 4.92
N LYS A 49 11.37 0.55 3.67
CA LYS A 49 12.26 -0.50 3.11
C LYS A 49 13.73 -0.05 3.07
N SER A 50 13.98 1.25 2.93
CA SER A 50 15.34 1.82 3.00
C SER A 50 15.85 2.00 4.44
N GLY A 51 15.01 1.82 5.46
CA GLY A 51 15.37 1.99 6.88
C GLY A 51 15.08 3.40 7.43
N GLU A 52 14.68 4.33 6.57
CA GLU A 52 14.30 5.69 6.95
C GLU A 52 13.05 5.74 7.83
N GLU A 53 12.92 6.78 8.66
CA GLU A 53 11.71 7.01 9.44
C GLU A 53 10.55 7.47 8.55
N HIS A 54 9.41 6.79 8.68
CA HIS A 54 8.13 7.23 8.14
C HIS A 54 7.26 7.74 9.28
N VAL A 55 7.06 9.07 9.33
CA VAL A 55 6.22 9.71 10.35
C VAL A 55 4.77 9.76 9.86
N PHE A 56 3.84 9.30 10.69
CA PHE A 56 2.42 9.38 10.39
C PHE A 56 1.82 10.71 10.87
N ASP A 57 0.89 11.25 10.09
CA ASP A 57 0.02 12.35 10.51
C ASP A 57 -0.93 11.84 11.61
N LYS A 58 -0.82 12.46 12.79
CA LYS A 58 -1.58 12.08 13.98
C LYS A 58 -3.06 12.44 13.84
N ASP A 59 -3.37 13.58 13.23
CA ASP A 59 -4.75 14.04 13.08
C ASP A 59 -5.53 13.09 12.15
N ILE A 60 -4.86 12.62 11.08
CA ILE A 60 -5.44 11.60 10.19
C ILE A 60 -5.64 10.27 10.94
N LEU A 61 -4.69 9.84 11.76
CA LEU A 61 -4.85 8.61 12.56
C LEU A 61 -6.03 8.70 13.53
N GLU A 62 -6.17 9.84 14.22
CA GLU A 62 -7.29 10.10 15.12
C GLU A 62 -8.64 10.15 14.38
N GLU A 63 -8.68 10.76 13.20
CA GLU A 63 -9.85 10.74 12.32
C GLU A 63 -10.25 9.30 11.97
N LEU A 64 -9.28 8.47 11.55
CA LEU A 64 -9.50 7.05 11.29
C LEU A 64 -10.02 6.32 12.54
N GLY A 65 -9.41 6.57 13.69
CA GLY A 65 -9.79 5.99 14.98
C GLY A 65 -11.22 6.33 15.39
N SER A 66 -11.68 7.55 15.10
CA SER A 66 -13.05 8.00 15.41
C SER A 66 -14.13 7.40 14.49
N LYS A 67 -13.78 7.13 13.23
CA LYS A 67 -14.72 6.64 12.20
C LYS A 67 -14.76 5.13 12.10
N LEU A 68 -13.67 4.45 12.41
CA LEU A 68 -13.57 2.99 12.33
C LEU A 68 -13.96 2.33 13.65
N PRO A 69 -14.70 1.20 13.62
CA PRO A 69 -15.02 0.44 14.82
C PRO A 69 -13.75 -0.11 15.49
N THR A 70 -13.79 -0.25 16.83
CA THR A 70 -12.65 -0.64 17.66
C THR A 70 -12.04 -2.00 17.28
N ASP A 71 -12.83 -2.92 16.73
CA ASP A 71 -12.34 -4.23 16.31
C ASP A 71 -11.40 -4.13 15.10
N LEU A 72 -11.61 -3.15 14.22
CA LEU A 72 -10.71 -2.85 13.11
C LEU A 72 -9.42 -2.18 13.56
N HIS A 73 -9.40 -1.46 14.68
CA HIS A 73 -8.19 -0.77 15.13
C HIS A 73 -7.01 -1.72 15.32
N ARG A 74 -7.26 -2.93 15.85
CA ARG A 74 -6.21 -3.94 16.07
C ARG A 74 -5.81 -4.68 14.79
N LYS A 75 -6.75 -4.81 13.84
CA LYS A 75 -6.58 -5.60 12.61
C LYS A 75 -5.97 -4.77 11.48
N LEU A 76 -6.37 -3.50 11.34
CA LEU A 76 -5.98 -2.63 10.24
C LEU A 76 -4.50 -2.26 10.37
N LYS A 77 -3.71 -2.69 9.39
CA LYS A 77 -2.29 -2.36 9.27
C LYS A 77 -2.11 -1.07 8.47
N ILE A 78 -1.32 -0.15 9.02
CA ILE A 78 -1.04 1.16 8.43
C ILE A 78 0.43 1.19 7.96
N PRO A 79 0.72 1.73 6.75
CA PRO A 79 -0.24 2.26 5.80
C PRO A 79 -1.05 1.18 5.06
N ILE A 80 -2.21 1.58 4.54
CA ILE A 80 -2.95 0.80 3.54
C ILE A 80 -2.17 0.88 2.23
N ILE A 81 -1.88 -0.28 1.63
CA ILE A 81 -1.06 -0.36 0.42
C ILE A 81 -1.94 -0.74 -0.77
N PHE A 82 -1.94 0.11 -1.79
CA PHE A 82 -2.38 -0.26 -3.13
C PHE A 82 -1.20 -0.76 -3.95
N PHE A 83 -1.43 -1.74 -4.81
CA PHE A 83 -0.41 -2.31 -5.68
C PHE A 83 -0.70 -1.91 -7.13
N SER A 84 0.24 -1.22 -7.76
CA SER A 84 0.21 -0.89 -9.18
C SER A 84 0.99 -1.96 -9.94
N ASP A 85 0.33 -2.69 -10.83
CA ASP A 85 0.96 -3.66 -11.72
C ASP A 85 1.13 -3.02 -13.10
N ASN A 86 2.37 -2.90 -13.57
CA ASN A 86 2.66 -2.25 -14.86
C ASN A 86 2.08 -3.01 -16.07
N ARG A 87 1.65 -4.27 -15.89
CA ARG A 87 1.00 -5.07 -16.94
C ARG A 87 -0.50 -4.80 -17.03
N VAL A 88 -1.09 -4.13 -16.06
CA VAL A 88 -2.51 -3.75 -16.05
C VAL A 88 -2.59 -2.21 -16.05
N PRO A 89 -2.63 -1.57 -17.23
CA PRO A 89 -2.68 -0.13 -17.34
C PRO A 89 -3.82 0.48 -16.52
N ASP A 90 -3.57 1.68 -16.02
CA ASP A 90 -4.57 2.52 -15.32
C ASP A 90 -5.28 1.89 -14.12
N SER A 91 -4.76 0.77 -13.60
CA SER A 91 -5.35 0.05 -12.48
C SER A 91 -4.37 -0.16 -11.33
N CYS A 92 -4.91 -0.14 -10.11
CA CYS A 92 -4.27 -0.64 -8.90
C CYS A 92 -5.14 -1.74 -8.29
N TYR A 93 -4.58 -2.55 -7.41
CA TYR A 93 -5.37 -3.46 -6.60
C TYR A 93 -5.06 -3.36 -5.11
N ILE A 94 -6.02 -3.76 -4.30
CA ILE A 94 -5.85 -4.03 -2.87
C ILE A 94 -6.08 -5.52 -2.63
N ASN A 95 -5.28 -6.13 -1.76
CA ASN A 95 -5.36 -7.56 -1.41
C ASN A 95 -5.53 -7.80 0.10
N ASP A 96 -5.70 -6.73 0.87
CA ASP A 96 -5.98 -6.77 2.31
C ASP A 96 -7.48 -6.52 2.55
N PRO A 97 -8.25 -7.55 2.98
CA PRO A 97 -9.69 -7.43 3.18
C PRO A 97 -10.05 -6.47 4.33
N VAL A 98 -9.19 -6.35 5.34
CA VAL A 98 -9.38 -5.43 6.48
C VAL A 98 -9.24 -3.99 6.00
N ALA A 99 -8.25 -3.73 5.14
CA ALA A 99 -8.08 -2.42 4.54
C ALA A 99 -9.22 -2.07 3.57
N LEU A 100 -9.76 -3.04 2.82
CA LEU A 100 -10.96 -2.82 2.00
C LEU A 100 -12.17 -2.44 2.87
N GLU A 101 -12.41 -3.19 3.95
CA GLU A 101 -13.49 -2.91 4.88
C GLU A 101 -13.38 -1.51 5.49
N ALA A 102 -12.17 -1.12 5.92
CA ALA A 102 -11.90 0.22 6.43
C ALA A 102 -12.23 1.30 5.39
N LEU A 103 -11.75 1.16 4.14
CA LEU A 103 -12.06 2.11 3.06
C LEU A 103 -13.56 2.16 2.73
N GLN A 104 -14.30 1.07 2.90
CA GLN A 104 -15.74 1.04 2.71
C GLN A 104 -16.50 1.77 3.83
N ILE A 105 -16.04 1.66 5.08
CA ILE A 105 -16.62 2.38 6.23
C ILE A 105 -16.34 3.87 6.12
N LEU A 106 -15.14 4.26 5.67
CA LEU A 106 -14.75 5.65 5.46
C LEU A 106 -15.45 6.32 4.28
N GLY A 107 -16.19 5.55 3.46
CA GLY A 107 -16.90 6.05 2.28
C GLY A 107 -16.03 6.20 1.02
N GLU A 108 -14.77 5.79 1.08
CA GLU A 108 -13.83 5.83 -0.05
C GLU A 108 -14.11 4.74 -1.09
N MET A 109 -14.78 3.66 -0.67
CA MET A 109 -15.17 2.54 -1.51
C MET A 109 -16.63 2.17 -1.30
N SER A 110 -17.33 1.81 -2.38
CA SER A 110 -18.69 1.29 -2.28
C SER A 110 -18.72 -0.04 -1.51
N LYS A 111 -19.69 -0.19 -0.61
CA LYS A 111 -19.96 -1.44 0.15
C LYS A 111 -20.30 -2.63 -0.74
N MET A 112 -20.64 -2.41 -2.02
CA MET A 112 -20.91 -3.46 -3.00
C MET A 112 -19.63 -4.04 -3.63
N ARG A 113 -18.50 -3.34 -3.52
CA ARG A 113 -17.22 -3.85 -4.02
C ARG A 113 -16.78 -5.04 -3.16
N ARG A 114 -16.43 -6.14 -3.83
CA ARG A 114 -15.95 -7.37 -3.21
C ARG A 114 -14.65 -7.80 -3.88
N MET A 115 -13.74 -8.35 -3.09
CA MET A 115 -12.54 -8.96 -3.65
C MET A 115 -12.91 -10.19 -4.48
N GLN A 116 -12.25 -10.33 -5.62
CA GLN A 116 -12.30 -11.50 -6.49
C GLN A 116 -10.91 -12.11 -6.52
N GLN A 117 -10.80 -13.40 -6.22
CA GLN A 117 -9.51 -14.11 -6.18
C GLN A 117 -8.46 -13.40 -5.29
N GLY A 118 -8.91 -12.88 -4.13
CA GLY A 118 -8.03 -12.19 -3.17
C GLY A 118 -7.59 -10.78 -3.57
N LYS A 119 -8.12 -10.21 -4.66
CA LYS A 119 -7.82 -8.84 -5.10
C LYS A 119 -9.09 -8.05 -5.37
N LEU A 120 -9.06 -6.75 -5.10
CA LEU A 120 -10.03 -5.81 -5.67
C LEU A 120 -9.27 -4.82 -6.55
N TRP A 121 -9.55 -4.85 -7.84
CA TRP A 121 -9.01 -3.90 -8.81
C TRP A 121 -9.82 -2.60 -8.83
N ILE A 122 -9.13 -1.49 -8.92
CA ILE A 122 -9.68 -0.13 -8.96
C ILE A 122 -8.88 0.73 -9.95
N GLY A 123 -9.48 1.79 -10.48
CA GLY A 123 -8.75 2.75 -11.30
C GLY A 123 -7.67 3.47 -10.50
N LYS A 124 -6.52 3.75 -11.12
CA LYS A 124 -5.41 4.50 -10.52
C LYS A 124 -5.88 5.84 -9.96
N SER A 125 -6.76 6.55 -10.66
CA SER A 125 -7.32 7.82 -10.21
C SER A 125 -7.98 7.73 -8.83
N ILE A 126 -8.70 6.65 -8.54
CA ILE A 126 -9.31 6.40 -7.23
C ILE A 126 -8.22 6.19 -6.18
N ALA A 127 -7.24 5.31 -6.45
CA ALA A 127 -6.13 5.05 -5.54
C ALA A 127 -5.33 6.32 -5.20
N TYR A 128 -4.99 7.14 -6.21
CA TYR A 128 -4.27 8.40 -6.03
C TYR A 128 -5.10 9.45 -5.29
N THR A 129 -6.42 9.50 -5.50
CA THR A 129 -7.31 10.41 -4.76
C THR A 129 -7.33 10.05 -3.27
N ILE A 130 -7.46 8.76 -2.95
CA ILE A 130 -7.39 8.26 -1.57
C ILE A 130 -6.01 8.55 -0.98
N MET A 131 -4.93 8.25 -1.70
CA MET A 131 -3.56 8.52 -1.25
C MET A 131 -3.34 10.01 -0.95
N LYS A 132 -3.84 10.91 -1.81
CA LYS A 132 -3.71 12.36 -1.59
C LYS A 132 -4.46 12.82 -0.34
N LYS A 133 -5.63 12.23 -0.06
CA LYS A 133 -6.42 12.53 1.15
C LYS A 133 -5.76 12.00 2.42
N TYR A 134 -5.02 10.89 2.30
CA TYR A 134 -4.49 10.11 3.41
C TYR A 134 -2.97 9.91 3.30
N LEU A 135 -2.23 10.99 3.03
CA LEU A 135 -0.86 10.96 2.50
C LEU A 135 0.13 10.08 3.28
N SER A 136 0.12 10.12 4.61
CA SER A 136 1.03 9.31 5.43
C SER A 136 0.49 7.92 5.76
N VAL A 137 -0.81 7.67 5.60
CA VAL A 137 -1.48 6.42 6.02
C VAL A 137 -1.90 5.52 4.84
N VAL A 138 -1.64 5.97 3.60
CA VAL A 138 -1.87 5.21 2.36
C VAL A 138 -0.62 5.31 1.48
N GLN A 139 -0.20 4.20 0.87
CA GLN A 139 0.92 4.14 -0.07
C GLN A 139 0.58 3.33 -1.32
N ILE A 140 1.31 3.58 -2.41
CA ILE A 140 1.24 2.79 -3.65
C ILE A 140 2.56 2.05 -3.84
N ALA A 141 2.50 0.73 -3.86
CA ALA A 141 3.61 -0.14 -4.21
C ALA A 141 3.62 -0.42 -5.71
N MET A 142 4.78 -0.30 -6.34
CA MET A 142 4.99 -0.70 -7.73
C MET A 142 5.39 -2.18 -7.79
N MET A 143 4.74 -2.97 -8.65
CA MET A 143 4.95 -4.42 -8.80
C MET A 143 5.44 -4.77 -10.20
#